data_AF-A0AAD5BGB6-F1
#
_entry.id   AF-A0AAD5BGB6-F1
#
_cell.length_a   1.000
_cell.length_b   1.000
_cell.length_c   1.000
_cell.angle_alpha   90.00
_cell.angle_beta   90.00
_cell.angle_gamma   90.00
#
_symmetry.space_group_name_H-M   'P 1'
#
loop_
_entity.id
_entity.type
_entity.pdbx_description
1 polymer ?
#
loop_
_entity_poly.entity_id
_entity_poly.type
_entity_poly.pdbx_seq_one_letter_code
_entity_poly.pdbx_strand_id
1 'polypeptide(L)'
;MSYPFTGKNVSLSKGPDPKTSIRTEREAQKFNPQAMQYFLEGSKERAELIKTLTQQMERDPILFTDGSYYDMSKEQLREFTAAKINRLSRYLEVDSLDVFNIRQSLIGVIDPAVGTRMGINLGLFLSCIRGNGTAAQLKYWALDKHTAKIRGIYGCFGMTELAHGSNVAGLETTATFDKASD
;
A
#
# COMPACT_ATOMS: atom_id res chain seq x y z
N MET A 1 7.63 -53.86 12.30
CA MET A 1 8.51 -53.39 13.39
C MET A 1 8.10 -51.96 13.73
N SER A 2 7.43 -51.77 14.86
CA SER A 2 7.05 -50.46 15.37
C SER A 2 8.26 -49.81 16.02
N TYR A 3 8.75 -48.69 15.48
CA TYR A 3 9.74 -47.88 16.16
C TYR A 3 9.10 -47.30 17.42
N PRO A 4 9.66 -47.53 18.62
CA PRO A 4 9.14 -46.93 19.83
C PRO A 4 9.45 -45.43 19.78
N PHE A 5 8.41 -44.60 19.86
CA PHE A 5 8.56 -43.16 20.03
C PHE A 5 9.19 -42.93 21.42
N THR A 6 10.52 -42.79 21.47
CA THR A 6 11.24 -42.53 22.71
C THR A 6 10.95 -41.08 23.11
N GLY A 7 10.09 -40.90 24.11
CA GLY A 7 9.57 -39.61 24.58
C GLY A 7 10.62 -38.68 25.22
N LYS A 8 11.71 -38.36 24.50
CA LYS A 8 12.78 -37.46 24.93
C LYS A 8 12.78 -36.09 24.24
N ASN A 9 11.86 -35.84 23.31
CA ASN A 9 11.81 -34.59 22.54
C ASN A 9 10.64 -33.66 22.89
N VAL A 10 9.79 -34.02 23.85
CA VAL A 10 8.66 -33.20 24.29
C VAL A 10 8.93 -32.76 25.73
N SER A 11 9.28 -31.48 25.91
CA SER A 11 9.42 -30.89 27.24
C SER A 11 8.03 -30.64 27.83
N LEU A 12 7.79 -31.14 29.05
CA LEU A 12 6.61 -30.81 29.85
C LEU A 12 6.80 -29.51 30.66
N SER A 13 7.93 -28.81 30.48
CA SER A 13 8.16 -27.50 31.09
C SER A 13 7.05 -26.54 30.68
N LYS A 14 6.65 -25.65 31.60
CA LYS A 14 5.75 -24.55 31.29
C LYS A 14 6.25 -23.84 30.03
N GLY A 15 5.39 -23.70 29.03
CA GLY A 15 5.70 -22.96 27.81
C GLY A 15 6.07 -21.51 28.13
N PRO A 16 6.70 -20.80 27.18
CA PRO A 16 7.03 -19.40 27.38
C PRO A 16 5.76 -18.59 27.72
N ASP A 17 5.94 -17.51 28.48
CA ASP A 17 4.89 -16.54 28.77
C ASP A 17 5.22 -15.18 28.11
N PRO A 18 4.99 -15.04 26.79
CA PRO A 18 5.27 -13.79 26.07
C PRO A 18 4.50 -12.60 26.63
N LYS A 19 3.29 -12.84 27.17
CA LYS A 19 2.44 -11.77 27.73
C LYS A 19 3.11 -11.13 28.94
N THR A 20 3.66 -11.93 29.84
CA THR A 20 4.40 -11.43 31.00
C THR A 20 5.71 -10.79 30.56
N SER A 21 6.47 -11.44 29.66
CA SER A 21 7.74 -10.91 29.15
C SER A 21 7.58 -9.52 28.51
N ILE A 22 6.64 -9.34 27.58
CA ILE A 22 6.40 -8.03 26.93
C ILE A 22 5.98 -6.97 27.95
N ARG A 23 5.22 -7.35 28.99
CA ARG A 23 4.82 -6.41 30.04
C ARG A 23 6.00 -5.95 30.87
N THR A 24 6.86 -6.87 31.29
CA THR A 24 8.09 -6.56 32.02
C THR A 24 8.97 -5.58 31.25
N GLU A 25 9.15 -5.79 29.94
CA GLU A 25 9.92 -4.85 29.10
C GLU A 25 9.26 -3.46 28.99
N ARG A 26 7.92 -3.41 28.88
CA ARG A 26 7.18 -2.13 28.85
C ARG A 26 7.24 -1.39 30.19
N GLU A 27 7.25 -2.11 31.30
CA GLU A 27 7.39 -1.53 32.65
C GLU A 27 8.81 -1.01 32.89
N ALA A 28 9.83 -1.65 32.30
CA ALA A 28 11.23 -1.23 32.38
C ALA A 28 11.59 -0.04 31.46
N GLN A 29 10.64 0.49 30.69
CA GLN A 29 10.90 1.57 29.75
C GLN A 29 11.41 2.84 30.46
N LYS A 30 12.40 3.51 29.84
CA LYS A 30 13.07 4.69 30.41
C LYS A 30 12.65 6.02 29.75
N PHE A 31 11.74 5.98 28.79
CA PHE A 31 11.25 7.13 28.07
C PHE A 31 9.74 7.02 27.85
N ASN A 32 9.09 8.14 27.54
CA ASN A 32 7.66 8.17 27.22
C ASN A 32 7.45 7.83 25.73
N PRO A 33 6.82 6.69 25.38
CA PRO A 33 6.59 6.30 23.98
C PRO A 33 5.73 7.29 23.21
N GLN A 34 4.78 7.95 23.88
CA GLN A 34 3.93 8.95 23.24
C GLN A 34 4.74 10.18 22.82
N ALA A 35 5.70 10.60 23.65
CA ALA A 35 6.60 11.69 23.31
C ALA A 35 7.54 11.29 22.15
N MET A 36 8.01 10.04 22.13
CA MET A 36 8.80 9.51 21.01
C MET A 36 7.98 9.46 19.71
N GLN A 37 6.71 9.06 19.77
CA GLN A 37 5.83 9.07 18.59
C GLN A 37 5.66 10.49 18.03
N TYR A 38 5.43 11.50 18.89
CA TYR A 38 5.34 12.89 18.44
C TYR A 38 6.64 13.39 17.81
N PHE A 39 7.78 12.95 18.33
CA PHE A 39 9.09 13.27 17.76
C PHE A 39 9.28 12.62 16.38
N LEU A 40 8.99 11.32 16.23
CA LEU A 40 9.14 10.59 14.96
C LEU A 40 8.23 11.15 13.86
N GLU A 41 7.02 11.57 14.22
CA GLU A 41 6.08 12.19 13.28
C GLU A 41 6.31 13.69 13.09
N GLY A 42 7.28 14.29 13.80
CA GLY A 42 7.63 15.70 13.70
C GLY A 42 6.64 16.67 14.35
N SER A 43 5.42 16.25 14.69
CA SER A 43 4.48 17.02 15.50
C SER A 43 3.41 16.16 16.17
N LYS A 44 2.79 16.70 17.22
CA LYS A 44 1.65 16.06 17.89
C LYS A 44 0.45 15.96 16.94
N GLU A 45 0.18 17.01 16.18
CA GLU A 45 -0.94 17.10 15.25
C GLU A 45 -0.83 16.02 14.17
N ARG A 46 0.37 15.81 13.62
CA ARG A 46 0.62 14.79 12.61
C ARG A 46 0.52 13.37 13.20
N ALA A 47 1.03 13.16 14.41
CA ALA A 47 0.90 11.88 15.08
C ALA A 47 -0.57 11.49 15.37
N GLU A 48 -1.38 12.43 15.86
CA GLU A 48 -2.80 12.18 16.11
C GLU A 48 -3.59 11.99 14.81
N LEU A 49 -3.22 12.69 13.73
CA LEU A 49 -3.77 12.44 12.39
C LEU A 49 -3.47 11.00 11.93
N ILE A 50 -2.20 10.57 11.99
CA ILE A 50 -1.82 9.21 11.59
C ILE A 50 -2.57 8.16 12.40
N LYS A 51 -2.63 8.33 13.72
CA LYS A 51 -3.43 7.47 14.61
C LYS A 51 -4.90 7.41 14.18
N THR A 52 -5.49 8.55 13.85
CA THR A 52 -6.88 8.64 13.38
C THR A 52 -7.08 7.91 12.05
N LEU A 53 -6.19 8.12 11.06
CA LEU A 53 -6.26 7.48 9.75
C LEU A 53 -6.09 5.97 9.85
N THR A 54 -5.12 5.49 10.64
CA THR A 54 -4.90 4.07 10.91
C THR A 54 -6.16 3.45 11.53
N GLN A 55 -6.71 4.07 12.56
CA GLN A 55 -7.93 3.61 13.21
C GLN A 55 -9.17 3.59 12.30
N GLN A 56 -9.27 4.53 11.36
CA GLN A 56 -10.33 4.50 10.35
C GLN A 56 -10.22 3.25 9.46
N MET A 57 -9.00 2.90 9.03
CA MET A 57 -8.78 1.72 8.18
C MET A 57 -8.95 0.41 8.96
N GLU A 58 -8.47 0.36 10.21
CA GLU A 58 -8.65 -0.80 11.11
C GLU A 58 -10.12 -1.13 11.37
N ARG A 59 -10.99 -0.12 11.40
CA ARG A 59 -12.42 -0.28 11.70
C ARG A 59 -13.30 -0.36 10.44
N ASP A 60 -12.72 -0.16 9.27
CA ASP A 60 -13.45 -0.25 8.01
C ASP A 60 -13.52 -1.71 7.57
N PRO A 61 -14.72 -2.30 7.42
CA PRO A 61 -14.86 -3.72 7.12
C PRO A 61 -14.32 -4.12 5.74
N ILE A 62 -14.08 -3.16 4.84
CA ILE A 62 -13.48 -3.43 3.52
C ILE A 62 -11.96 -3.28 3.60
N LEU A 63 -11.44 -2.28 4.34
CA LEU A 63 -10.00 -1.99 4.38
C LEU A 63 -9.25 -2.86 5.39
N PHE A 64 -9.92 -3.31 6.45
CA PHE A 64 -9.36 -4.17 7.47
C PHE A 64 -8.73 -5.44 6.85
N THR A 65 -7.57 -5.82 7.39
CA THR A 65 -6.82 -7.02 6.98
C THR A 65 -6.53 -7.83 8.25
N ASP A 66 -7.01 -9.07 8.30
CA ASP A 66 -6.66 -10.02 9.37
C ASP A 66 -5.83 -11.18 8.83
N GLY A 67 -5.65 -12.22 9.67
CA GLY A 67 -4.89 -13.41 9.31
C GLY A 67 -5.42 -14.16 8.09
N SER A 68 -6.71 -14.04 7.75
CA SER A 68 -7.29 -14.72 6.59
C SER A 68 -6.69 -14.25 5.26
N TYR A 69 -6.08 -13.06 5.24
CA TYR A 69 -5.32 -12.54 4.11
C TYR A 69 -4.25 -13.54 3.61
N TYR A 70 -3.59 -14.24 4.53
CA TYR A 70 -2.51 -15.17 4.19
C TYR A 70 -3.01 -16.50 3.61
N ASP A 71 -4.29 -16.80 3.75
CA ASP A 71 -4.93 -18.01 3.23
C ASP A 71 -5.62 -17.77 1.87
N MET A 72 -5.65 -16.53 1.39
CA MET A 72 -6.30 -16.19 0.11
C MET A 72 -5.54 -16.74 -1.10
N SER A 73 -6.29 -17.23 -2.08
CA SER A 73 -5.75 -17.48 -3.41
C SER A 73 -5.37 -16.15 -4.09
N LYS A 74 -4.55 -16.26 -5.15
CA LYS A 74 -4.20 -15.11 -5.98
C LYS A 74 -5.44 -14.41 -6.54
N GLU A 75 -6.44 -15.15 -6.99
CA GLU A 75 -7.69 -14.64 -7.56
C GLU A 75 -8.50 -13.88 -6.51
N GLN A 76 -8.63 -14.45 -5.31
CA GLN A 76 -9.29 -13.80 -4.18
C GLN A 76 -8.59 -12.50 -3.80
N LEU A 77 -7.25 -12.51 -3.70
CA LEU A 77 -6.47 -11.32 -3.41
C LEU A 77 -6.67 -10.23 -4.48
N ARG A 78 -6.81 -10.60 -5.76
CA ARG A 78 -7.04 -9.65 -6.87
C ARG A 78 -8.38 -8.95 -6.78
N GLU A 79 -9.43 -9.68 -6.43
CA GLU A 79 -10.78 -9.13 -6.20
C GLU A 79 -10.81 -8.27 -4.93
N PHE A 80 -10.28 -8.78 -3.83
CA PHE A 80 -10.19 -8.06 -2.55
C PHE A 80 -9.43 -6.74 -2.68
N THR A 81 -8.29 -6.75 -3.38
CA THR A 81 -7.52 -5.54 -3.66
C THR A 81 -8.34 -4.53 -4.48
N ALA A 82 -9.12 -4.97 -5.48
CA ALA A 82 -9.96 -4.07 -6.26
C ALA A 82 -11.08 -3.45 -5.40
N ALA A 83 -11.70 -4.21 -4.51
CA ALA A 83 -12.70 -3.71 -3.57
C ALA A 83 -12.11 -2.64 -2.63
N LYS A 84 -10.90 -2.86 -2.11
CA LYS A 84 -10.18 -1.89 -1.27
C LYS A 84 -9.81 -0.62 -2.02
N ILE A 85 -9.33 -0.72 -3.27
CA ILE A 85 -9.05 0.45 -4.11
C ILE A 85 -10.32 1.28 -4.31
N ASN A 86 -11.44 0.63 -4.62
CA ASN A 86 -12.73 1.31 -4.74
C ASN A 86 -13.12 2.01 -3.43
N ARG A 87 -12.98 1.34 -2.28
CA ARG A 87 -13.26 1.95 -0.97
C ARG A 87 -12.34 3.15 -0.69
N LEU A 88 -11.05 3.04 -0.96
CA LEU A 88 -10.07 4.12 -0.77
C LEU A 88 -10.32 5.31 -1.69
N SER A 89 -10.78 5.08 -2.92
CA SER A 89 -11.09 6.15 -3.88
C SER A 89 -12.12 7.16 -3.34
N ARG A 90 -13.00 6.74 -2.42
CA ARG A 90 -14.01 7.62 -1.80
C ARG A 90 -13.37 8.64 -0.86
N TYR A 91 -12.20 8.35 -0.30
CA TYR A 91 -11.47 9.31 0.52
C TYR A 91 -10.88 10.46 -0.30
N LEU A 92 -10.72 10.35 -1.63
CA LEU A 92 -10.33 11.47 -2.51
C LEU A 92 -11.38 12.59 -2.62
N GLU A 93 -12.59 12.36 -2.11
CA GLU A 93 -13.67 13.36 -2.05
C GLU A 93 -13.67 14.15 -0.75
N VAL A 94 -13.11 13.61 0.33
CA VAL A 94 -13.19 14.18 1.68
C VAL A 94 -11.83 14.57 2.24
N ASP A 95 -10.78 13.82 1.92
CA ASP A 95 -9.42 14.12 2.37
C ASP A 95 -8.83 15.25 1.50
N SER A 96 -8.03 16.11 2.13
CA SER A 96 -7.08 16.93 1.37
C SER A 96 -6.04 16.01 0.70
N LEU A 97 -5.36 16.51 -0.34
CA LEU A 97 -4.33 15.70 -1.02
C LEU A 97 -3.23 15.21 -0.07
N ASP A 98 -2.82 16.04 0.89
CA ASP A 98 -1.81 15.67 1.88
C ASP A 98 -2.29 14.56 2.82
N VAL A 99 -3.53 14.67 3.30
CA VAL A 99 -4.15 13.64 4.15
C VAL A 99 -4.31 12.33 3.38
N PHE A 100 -4.76 12.41 2.13
CA PHE A 100 -4.89 11.24 1.27
C PHE A 100 -3.52 10.57 1.01
N ASN A 101 -2.47 11.35 0.78
CA ASN A 101 -1.11 10.81 0.59
C ASN A 101 -0.60 10.09 1.85
N ILE A 102 -0.90 10.60 3.05
CA ILE A 102 -0.59 9.91 4.30
C ILE A 102 -1.38 8.60 4.39
N ARG A 103 -2.68 8.62 4.09
CA ARG A 103 -3.51 7.39 4.04
C ARG A 103 -2.97 6.35 3.06
N GLN A 104 -2.53 6.79 1.88
CA GLN A 104 -1.90 5.93 0.87
C GLN A 104 -0.58 5.33 1.35
N SER A 105 0.22 6.10 2.08
CA SER A 105 1.45 5.58 2.68
C SER A 105 1.14 4.51 3.75
N LEU A 106 0.19 4.79 4.64
CA LEU A 106 -0.21 3.87 5.71
C LEU A 106 -0.82 2.57 5.17
N ILE A 107 -1.68 2.63 4.16
CA ILE A 107 -2.22 1.40 3.55
C ILE A 107 -1.11 0.59 2.86
N GLY A 108 -0.07 1.23 2.31
CA GLY A 108 1.07 0.52 1.73
C GLY A 108 1.85 -0.34 2.74
N VAL A 109 1.81 0.02 4.03
CA VAL A 109 2.41 -0.76 5.12
C VAL A 109 1.49 -1.92 5.54
N ILE A 110 0.18 -1.68 5.59
CA ILE A 110 -0.83 -2.66 6.07
C ILE A 110 -1.16 -3.69 4.98
N ASP A 111 -1.29 -3.23 3.73
CA ASP A 111 -1.68 -4.01 2.57
C ASP A 111 -0.87 -3.54 1.33
N PRO A 112 0.35 -4.07 1.15
CA PRO A 112 1.24 -3.66 0.07
C PRO A 112 0.66 -3.89 -1.33
N ALA A 113 -0.26 -4.84 -1.50
CA ALA A 113 -0.89 -5.12 -2.79
C ALA A 113 -1.79 -3.95 -3.23
N VAL A 114 -2.59 -3.41 -2.30
CA VAL A 114 -3.40 -2.21 -2.53
C VAL A 114 -2.50 -1.00 -2.79
N GLY A 115 -1.51 -0.77 -1.90
CA GLY A 115 -0.59 0.36 -2.03
C GLY A 115 0.12 0.38 -3.38
N THR A 116 0.60 -0.78 -3.85
CA THR A 116 1.28 -0.91 -5.14
C THR A 116 0.35 -0.64 -6.32
N ARG A 117 -0.86 -1.25 -6.33
CA ARG A 117 -1.82 -1.03 -7.42
C ARG A 117 -2.28 0.42 -7.53
N MET A 118 -2.44 1.13 -6.41
CA MET A 118 -2.76 2.56 -6.42
C MET A 118 -1.56 3.40 -6.84
N GLY A 119 -0.37 3.08 -6.31
CA GLY A 119 0.89 3.75 -6.63
C GLY A 119 1.25 3.68 -8.11
N ILE A 120 0.95 2.57 -8.80
CA ILE A 120 1.17 2.48 -10.24
C ILE A 120 0.30 3.48 -11.01
N ASN A 121 -0.97 3.67 -10.65
CA ASN A 121 -1.84 4.62 -11.34
C ASN A 121 -1.53 6.08 -10.96
N LEU A 122 -1.59 6.41 -9.67
CA LEU A 122 -1.44 7.80 -9.21
C LEU A 122 0.02 8.23 -9.15
N GLY A 123 0.92 7.34 -8.76
CA GLY A 123 2.34 7.61 -8.58
C GLY A 123 3.15 7.53 -9.87
N LEU A 124 2.89 6.57 -10.75
CA LEU A 124 3.64 6.41 -12.01
C LEU A 124 2.89 6.97 -13.23
N PHE A 125 1.71 6.42 -13.55
CA PHE A 125 0.97 6.81 -14.76
C PHE A 125 0.61 8.30 -14.76
N LEU A 126 -0.09 8.78 -13.72
CA LEU A 126 -0.50 10.19 -13.64
C LEU A 126 0.68 11.14 -13.51
N SER A 127 1.73 10.76 -12.76
CA SER A 127 2.95 11.56 -12.66
C SER A 127 3.69 11.68 -13.99
N CYS A 128 3.71 10.63 -14.82
CA CYS A 128 4.31 10.67 -16.15
C CYS A 128 3.59 11.67 -17.06
N ILE A 129 2.26 11.64 -17.06
CA ILE A 129 1.44 12.61 -17.81
C ILE A 129 1.68 14.04 -17.31
N ARG A 130 1.75 14.23 -15.99
CA ARG A 130 2.02 15.56 -15.40
C ARG A 130 3.42 16.07 -15.72
N GLY A 131 4.43 15.20 -15.72
CA GLY A 131 5.83 15.57 -15.91
C GLY A 131 6.25 15.75 -17.37
N ASN A 132 5.65 14.99 -18.29
CA ASN A 132 6.04 14.96 -19.70
C ASN A 132 4.93 15.46 -20.66
N GLY A 133 3.69 15.58 -20.18
CA GLY A 133 2.56 15.98 -21.00
C GLY A 133 2.33 17.49 -21.02
N THR A 134 1.60 17.95 -22.03
CA THR A 134 1.08 19.32 -22.11
C THR A 134 -0.09 19.53 -21.15
N ALA A 135 -0.45 20.80 -20.89
CA ALA A 135 -1.62 21.12 -20.07
C ALA A 135 -2.92 20.50 -20.62
N ALA A 136 -3.06 20.43 -21.95
CA ALA A 136 -4.22 19.80 -22.59
C ALA A 136 -4.24 18.28 -22.35
N GLN A 137 -3.10 17.60 -22.45
CA GLN A 137 -2.99 16.17 -22.17
C GLN A 137 -3.24 15.87 -20.69
N LEU A 138 -2.71 16.69 -19.78
CA LEU A 138 -2.96 16.55 -18.35
C LEU A 138 -4.45 16.73 -18.04
N LYS A 139 -5.09 17.79 -18.57
CA LYS A 139 -6.53 18.00 -18.40
C LYS A 139 -7.32 16.80 -18.93
N TYR A 140 -7.02 16.34 -20.14
CA TYR A 140 -7.73 15.24 -20.76
C TYR A 140 -7.66 13.96 -19.92
N TRP A 141 -6.47 13.53 -19.51
CA TRP A 141 -6.32 12.28 -18.76
C TRP A 141 -6.70 12.40 -17.28
N ALA A 142 -6.26 13.46 -16.60
CA ALA A 142 -6.49 13.65 -15.16
C ALA A 142 -7.95 14.00 -14.85
N LEU A 143 -8.53 14.93 -15.63
CA LEU A 143 -9.84 15.51 -15.34
C LEU A 143 -10.93 14.94 -16.24
N ASP A 144 -10.77 14.96 -17.56
CA ASP A 144 -11.85 14.53 -18.47
C ASP A 144 -12.03 13.01 -18.47
N LYS A 145 -10.95 12.25 -18.28
CA LYS A 145 -10.98 10.78 -18.09
C LYS A 145 -10.96 10.35 -16.62
N HIS A 146 -10.92 11.31 -15.70
CA HIS A 146 -11.07 11.14 -14.25
C HIS A 146 -10.03 10.24 -13.54
N THR A 147 -8.86 9.96 -14.14
CA THR A 147 -7.86 9.07 -13.48
C THR A 147 -7.35 9.62 -12.15
N ALA A 148 -7.27 10.95 -12.00
CA ALA A 148 -6.82 11.60 -10.77
C ALA A 148 -7.80 11.40 -9.59
N LYS A 149 -9.03 10.99 -9.89
CA LYS A 149 -10.04 10.60 -8.89
C LYS A 149 -10.25 9.09 -8.83
N ILE A 150 -9.41 8.30 -9.51
CA ILE A 150 -9.51 6.85 -9.62
C ILE A 150 -10.90 6.45 -10.15
N ARG A 151 -11.36 7.14 -11.19
CA ARG A 151 -12.63 6.92 -11.86
C ARG A 151 -12.42 6.93 -13.37
N GLY A 152 -13.32 6.28 -14.10
CA GLY A 152 -13.21 6.18 -15.55
C GLY A 152 -12.04 5.28 -15.93
N ILE A 153 -10.89 5.86 -16.23
CA ILE A 153 -9.69 5.09 -16.59
C ILE A 153 -8.82 4.78 -15.38
N TYR A 154 -8.16 3.63 -15.43
CA TYR A 154 -7.15 3.22 -14.46
C TYR A 154 -5.86 2.90 -15.20
N GLY A 155 -4.85 3.73 -15.04
CA GLY A 155 -3.61 3.63 -15.80
C GLY A 155 -2.58 2.68 -15.20
N CYS A 156 -1.62 2.30 -16.04
CA CYS A 156 -0.44 1.53 -15.67
C CYS A 156 0.83 2.19 -16.22
N PHE A 157 2.00 1.65 -15.88
CA PHE A 157 3.28 2.14 -16.36
C PHE A 157 4.11 1.01 -16.95
N GLY A 158 4.04 0.86 -18.27
CA GLY A 158 4.74 -0.18 -19.03
C GLY A 158 6.08 0.31 -19.55
N MET A 159 7.09 0.39 -18.68
CA MET A 159 8.47 0.69 -19.07
C MET A 159 9.31 -0.58 -19.23
N THR A 160 9.22 -1.50 -18.27
CA THR A 160 10.02 -2.73 -18.28
C THR A 160 9.58 -3.69 -19.38
N GLU A 161 10.54 -4.16 -20.16
CA GLU A 161 10.36 -5.24 -21.14
C GLU A 161 10.96 -6.54 -20.63
N LEU A 162 10.69 -7.64 -21.34
CA LEU A 162 11.18 -8.96 -20.93
C LEU A 162 12.70 -9.02 -20.79
N ALA A 163 13.44 -8.32 -21.66
CA ALA A 163 14.91 -8.28 -21.68
C ALA A 163 15.52 -7.02 -21.04
N HIS A 164 14.72 -5.99 -20.77
CA HIS A 164 15.22 -4.66 -20.38
C HIS A 164 14.50 -4.10 -19.14
N GLY A 165 15.26 -3.98 -18.04
CA GLY A 165 14.84 -3.29 -16.81
C GLY A 165 15.77 -2.12 -16.49
N SER A 166 17.00 -2.42 -16.07
CA SER A 166 17.99 -1.38 -15.73
C SER A 166 18.48 -0.59 -16.95
N ASN A 167 18.63 -1.24 -18.11
CA ASN A 167 19.06 -0.58 -19.35
C ASN A 167 17.85 -0.06 -20.15
N VAL A 168 17.23 1.02 -19.67
CA VAL A 168 16.06 1.66 -20.32
C VAL A 168 16.41 2.22 -21.70
N ALA A 169 17.66 2.64 -21.95
CA ALA A 169 18.09 3.11 -23.26
C ALA A 169 18.10 2.00 -24.33
N GLY A 170 18.03 0.73 -23.91
CA GLY A 170 18.00 -0.43 -24.80
C GLY A 170 16.61 -1.01 -25.05
N LEU A 171 15.52 -0.33 -24.67
CA LEU A 171 14.16 -0.82 -24.95
C LEU A 171 13.94 -1.06 -26.45
N GLU A 172 13.23 -2.13 -26.76
CA GLU A 172 13.00 -2.63 -28.12
C GLU A 172 11.65 -2.19 -28.71
N THR A 173 10.71 -1.73 -27.88
CA THR A 173 9.41 -1.20 -28.34
C THR A 173 9.62 0.05 -29.18
N THR A 174 9.07 0.06 -30.39
CA THR A 174 9.14 1.20 -31.31
C THR A 174 7.81 1.95 -31.40
N ALA A 175 7.89 3.27 -31.52
CA ALA A 175 6.76 4.14 -31.85
C ALA A 175 7.11 4.95 -33.10
N THR A 176 6.68 4.46 -34.26
CA THR A 176 6.95 5.09 -35.56
C THR A 176 5.79 6.00 -35.96
N PHE A 177 6.09 7.27 -36.25
CA PHE A 177 5.09 8.26 -36.67
C PHE A 177 4.57 7.99 -38.09
N ASP A 178 3.25 7.98 -38.26
CA ASP A 178 2.58 7.92 -39.55
C ASP A 178 1.85 9.24 -39.83
N LYS A 179 2.31 9.98 -40.85
CA LYS A 179 1.74 11.27 -41.26
C LYS A 179 0.40 11.16 -41.97
N ALA A 180 0.09 10.00 -42.55
CA ALA A 180 -1.14 9.85 -43.34
C ALA A 180 -2.39 9.72 -42.45
N SER A 181 -2.20 9.42 -41.16
CA SER A 181 -3.27 9.13 -40.21
C SER A 181 -3.24 9.99 -38.93
N ASP A 182 -2.46 11.07 -38.91
CA ASP A 182 -2.46 12.10 -37.84
C ASP A 182 -3.60 13.11 -38.07
#